data_AF-A0A1W0X3U8-F1
#
_entry.id   AF-A0A1W0X3U8-F1
#
_cell.length_a   1.000
_cell.length_b   1.000
_cell.length_c   1.000
_cell.angle_alpha   90.00
_cell.angle_beta   90.00
_cell.angle_gamma   90.00
#
_symmetry.space_group_name_H-M   'P 1'
#
loop_
_entity.id
_entity.type
_entity.pdbx_description
1 polymer ?
#
loop_
_entity_poly.entity_id
_entity_poly.type
_entity_poly.pdbx_seq_one_letter_code
_entity_poly.pdbx_strand_id
1 'polypeptide(L)'
;MPEDLKLPARQSGCCLSECLHEIRSSRVLLHRKSQHGRTCPQNNYGRIFKTNACPDAYSYAYDDATSTFTCSSASGKASGYIISFCG
;
A
#
# COMPACT_ATOMS: atom_id res chain seq x y z
N MET A 1 4.73 -10.69 -10.22
CA MET A 1 3.84 -9.50 -10.20
C MET A 1 2.91 -9.58 -11.41
N PRO A 2 1.61 -9.33 -11.25
CA PRO A 2 0.64 -9.27 -12.36
C PRO A 2 1.03 -8.22 -13.42
N GLU A 3 0.82 -8.54 -14.70
CA GLU A 3 1.23 -7.68 -15.82
C GLU A 3 0.43 -6.37 -15.90
N ASP A 4 -0.83 -6.39 -15.49
CA ASP A 4 -1.76 -5.27 -15.48
C ASP A 4 -1.46 -4.21 -14.40
N LEU A 5 -0.60 -4.55 -13.43
CA LEU A 5 -0.06 -3.61 -12.45
C LEU A 5 1.27 -2.99 -12.89
N LYS A 6 1.90 -3.50 -13.95
CA LYS A 6 3.19 -2.96 -14.40
C LYS A 6 3.01 -1.61 -15.07
N LEU A 7 3.91 -0.69 -14.76
CA LEU A 7 3.97 0.62 -15.39
C LEU A 7 4.77 0.56 -16.71
N PRO A 8 4.50 1.46 -17.67
CA PRO A 8 5.21 1.49 -18.95
C PRO A 8 6.71 1.72 -18.76
N ALA A 9 7.50 1.43 -19.81
CA ALA A 9 8.98 1.35 -19.76
C ALA A 9 9.70 2.53 -19.07
N ARG A 10 9.14 3.74 -19.10
CA ARG A 10 9.69 4.92 -18.40
C ARG A 10 9.64 4.82 -16.86
N GLN A 11 8.90 3.85 -16.33
CA GLN A 11 8.73 3.48 -14.93
C GLN A 11 8.90 1.95 -14.76
N SER A 12 9.72 1.33 -15.63
CA SER A 12 10.02 -0.10 -15.57
C SER A 12 10.71 -0.43 -14.24
N GLY A 13 9.96 -1.01 -13.31
CA GLY A 13 10.40 -1.26 -11.93
C GLY A 13 9.38 -0.85 -10.87
N CYS A 14 8.42 0.01 -11.23
CA CYS A 14 7.33 0.41 -10.37
C CYS A 14 6.06 -0.42 -10.67
N CYS A 15 5.30 -0.73 -9.61
CA CYS A 15 4.02 -1.41 -9.70
C CYS A 15 2.91 -0.47 -9.21
N LEU A 16 1.75 -0.50 -9.88
CA LEU A 16 0.54 0.15 -9.41
C LEU A 16 0.01 -0.55 -8.16
N SER A 17 -0.66 0.22 -7.30
CA SER A 17 -1.64 -0.35 -6.38
C SER A 17 -2.97 -0.56 -7.13
N GLU A 18 -3.82 -1.47 -6.64
CA GLU A 18 -5.14 -1.68 -7.23
C GLU A 18 -5.96 -0.38 -7.30
N CYS A 19 -5.93 0.42 -6.23
CA CYS A 19 -6.63 1.71 -6.18
C CYS A 19 -6.23 2.61 -7.35
N LEU A 20 -4.93 2.70 -7.64
CA LEU A 20 -4.44 3.52 -8.75
C LEU A 20 -4.72 2.88 -10.12
N HIS A 21 -4.70 1.55 -10.22
CA HIS A 21 -5.10 0.83 -11.42
C HIS A 21 -6.58 1.11 -11.77
N GLU A 22 -7.48 1.03 -10.79
CA GLU A 22 -8.91 1.30 -10.96
C GLU A 22 -9.20 2.75 -11.37
N ILE A 23 -8.49 3.72 -10.77
CA ILE A 23 -8.58 5.14 -11.15
C ILE A 23 -8.15 5.34 -12.62
N ARG A 24 -7.06 4.67 -13.05
CA ARG A 24 -6.57 4.74 -14.43
C ARG A 24 -7.45 4.00 -15.44
N SER A 25 -8.21 3.00 -15.00
CA SER A 25 -9.15 2.23 -15.83
C SER A 25 -10.42 3.01 -16.19
N SER A 26 -10.57 4.27 -15.75
CA SER A 26 -11.76 5.11 -15.99
C SER A 26 -13.08 4.48 -15.52
N ARG A 27 -13.06 3.52 -14.59
CA ARG A 27 -14.27 3.01 -13.89
C ARG A 27 -14.71 3.97 -12.80
N VAL A 28 -14.77 5.25 -13.12
CA VAL A 28 -15.15 6.32 -12.19
C VAL A 28 -16.68 6.43 -12.16
N LEU A 29 -17.31 5.60 -11.34
CA LEU A 29 -18.63 5.88 -10.75
C LEU A 29 -18.62 5.78 -9.21
N LEU A 30 -17.47 5.57 -8.58
CA LEU A 30 -17.38 5.28 -7.15
C LEU A 30 -16.32 6.12 -6.45
N HIS A 31 -16.42 7.45 -6.54
CA HIS A 31 -15.67 8.37 -5.65
C HIS A 31 -16.15 8.31 -4.18
N ARG A 32 -17.14 7.47 -3.85
CA ARG A 32 -17.65 7.25 -2.50
C ARG A 32 -18.08 5.79 -2.24
N LYS A 33 -17.17 4.83 -2.39
CA LYS A 33 -17.34 3.58 -1.63
C LYS A 33 -16.82 3.80 -0.21
N SER A 34 -17.66 3.39 0.74
CA SER A 34 -17.58 3.63 2.19
C SER A 34 -16.16 3.56 2.77
N GLN A 35 -15.80 4.57 3.56
CA GLN A 35 -14.51 4.71 4.25
C GLN A 35 -14.30 3.74 5.42
N HIS A 36 -15.13 2.71 5.56
CA HIS A 36 -14.98 1.70 6.60
C HIS A 36 -14.16 0.49 6.08
N GLY A 37 -13.20 0.02 6.89
CA GLY A 37 -12.38 -1.17 6.58
C GLY A 37 -13.19 -2.46 6.37
N ARG A 38 -14.48 -2.47 6.74
CA ARG A 38 -15.42 -3.57 6.46
C ARG A 38 -16.00 -3.58 5.04
N THR A 39 -15.97 -2.46 4.31
CA THR A 39 -16.57 -2.32 2.97
C THR A 39 -15.56 -2.37 1.82
N CYS A 40 -14.25 -2.38 2.13
CA CYS A 40 -13.17 -2.57 1.17
C CYS A 40 -12.21 -3.65 1.71
N PRO A 41 -12.59 -4.94 1.63
CA PRO A 41 -11.72 -6.03 2.06
C PRO A 41 -10.45 -6.08 1.22
N GLN A 42 -9.39 -6.69 1.76
CA GLN A 42 -8.16 -6.92 1.03
C GLN A 42 -8.46 -7.72 -0.24
N ASN A 43 -8.02 -7.16 -1.37
CA ASN A 43 -8.16 -7.74 -2.70
C ASN A 43 -6.95 -8.61 -3.06
N ASN A 44 -7.02 -9.31 -4.19
CA ASN A 44 -5.95 -10.21 -4.63
C ASN A 44 -4.63 -9.46 -4.87
N TYR A 45 -4.66 -8.22 -5.37
CA TYR A 45 -3.45 -7.44 -5.61
C TYR A 45 -2.77 -7.02 -4.30
N GLY A 46 -3.53 -6.51 -3.32
CA GLY A 46 -3.02 -6.21 -1.98
C GLY A 46 -2.39 -7.44 -1.32
N ARG A 47 -3.01 -8.62 -1.47
CA ARG A 47 -2.43 -9.86 -0.93
C ARG A 47 -1.06 -10.17 -1.53
N ILE A 48 -0.85 -9.96 -2.84
CA ILE A 48 0.46 -10.20 -3.48
C ILE A 48 1.53 -9.32 -2.86
N PHE A 49 1.26 -8.02 -2.66
CA PHE A 49 2.22 -7.11 -2.03
C PHE A 49 2.52 -7.53 -0.59
N LYS A 50 1.48 -7.94 0.17
CA LYS A 50 1.62 -8.34 1.56
C LYS A 50 2.38 -9.64 1.74
N THR A 51 2.04 -10.69 1.00
CA THR A 51 2.62 -12.01 1.24
C THR A 51 3.97 -12.20 0.57
N ASN A 52 4.21 -11.55 -0.58
CA ASN A 52 5.32 -11.92 -1.45
C ASN A 52 6.36 -10.81 -1.66
N ALA A 53 6.07 -9.56 -1.27
CA ALA A 53 6.98 -8.43 -1.52
C ALA A 53 7.43 -7.75 -0.21
N CYS A 54 6.49 -7.14 0.52
CA CYS A 54 6.79 -6.35 1.72
C CYS A 54 5.79 -6.69 2.84
N PRO A 55 6.01 -7.75 3.62
CA PRO A 55 5.06 -8.23 4.63
C PRO A 55 4.83 -7.25 5.78
N ASP A 56 5.76 -6.36 6.03
CA ASP A 56 5.65 -5.34 7.07
C ASP A 56 5.00 -4.05 6.57
N ALA A 57 4.96 -3.81 5.26
CA ALA A 57 4.42 -2.59 4.69
C ALA A 57 2.89 -2.64 4.55
N TYR A 58 2.26 -1.46 4.52
CA TYR A 58 0.86 -1.32 4.15
C TYR A 58 0.65 -1.80 2.71
N SER A 59 -0.16 -2.84 2.53
CA SER A 59 -0.48 -3.39 1.21
C SER A 59 -1.81 -2.88 0.62
N TYR A 60 -2.68 -2.35 1.48
CA TYR A 60 -3.94 -1.68 1.14
C TYR A 60 -4.34 -0.71 2.26
N ALA A 61 -5.39 0.07 2.05
CA ALA A 61 -5.75 1.20 2.92
C ALA A 61 -6.10 0.83 4.37
N TYR A 62 -6.48 -0.42 4.65
CA TYR A 62 -6.93 -0.85 5.98
C TYR A 62 -6.06 -1.96 6.58
N ASP A 63 -4.79 -2.02 6.19
CA ASP A 63 -3.80 -3.01 6.66
C ASP A 63 -3.15 -2.65 8.01
N ASP A 64 -3.87 -1.97 8.89
CA ASP A 64 -3.35 -1.47 10.17
C ASP A 64 -2.88 -2.61 11.08
N ALA A 65 -3.64 -3.71 11.11
CA ALA A 65 -3.42 -4.85 12.00
C ALA A 65 -2.02 -5.48 11.87
N THR A 66 -1.36 -5.32 10.72
CA THR A 66 -0.06 -5.94 10.45
C THR A 66 0.98 -4.98 9.88
N SER A 67 0.68 -3.68 9.80
CA SER A 67 1.56 -2.68 9.17
C SER A 67 1.69 -1.38 9.96
N THR A 68 0.95 -1.20 11.06
CA THR A 68 1.10 -0.04 11.94
C THR A 68 2.33 -0.23 12.84
N PHE A 69 3.29 0.68 12.73
CA PHE A 69 4.44 0.75 13.65
C PHE A 69 4.37 2.03 14.47
N THR A 70 4.58 1.91 15.77
CA THR A 70 4.62 3.04 16.69
C THR A 70 5.95 3.05 17.44
N CYS A 71 6.58 4.21 17.57
CA CYS A 71 7.77 4.41 18.38
C CYS A 71 7.44 5.36 19.53
N SER A 72 7.67 4.93 20.77
CA SER A 72 7.50 5.80 21.94
C SER A 72 8.64 6.81 22.00
N SER A 73 8.30 8.10 22.13
CA SER A 73 9.25 9.12 22.53
C SER A 73 9.58 8.91 24.01
N ALA A 74 10.79 8.45 24.34
CA ALA A 74 11.20 8.38 25.74
C ALA A 74 11.19 9.80 26.30
N SER A 75 10.70 10.00 27.52
CA SER A 75 10.56 11.32 28.16
C SER A 75 11.87 12.12 28.06
N GLY A 76 11.91 13.09 27.15
CA GLY A 76 13.07 13.95 26.88
C GLY A 76 13.94 13.59 25.67
N LYS A 77 13.63 12.53 24.90
CA LYS A 77 14.35 12.16 23.66
C LYS A 77 13.40 12.05 22.48
N ALA A 78 13.59 12.90 21.47
CA ALA A 78 12.88 12.80 20.20
C ALA A 78 13.24 11.49 19.48
N SER A 79 12.23 10.80 18.94
CA SER A 79 12.44 9.65 18.05
C SER A 79 13.05 10.15 16.73
N GLY A 80 14.24 9.65 16.39
CA GLY A 80 14.85 9.82 15.08
C GLY A 80 14.53 8.64 14.16
N TYR A 81 14.51 8.87 12.85
CA TYR A 81 14.29 7.84 11.83
C TYR A 81 15.44 7.83 10.83
N ILE A 82 15.87 6.63 10.42
CA ILE A 82 16.77 6.44 9.28
C ILE A 82 15.95 5.80 8.17
N ILE A 83 15.87 6.48 7.02
CA ILE A 83 15.19 5.96 5.84
C ILE A 83 16.27 5.49 4.86
N SER A 84 16.26 4.19 4.56
CA SER A 84 17.20 3.58 3.61
C SER A 84 16.46 3.13 2.35
N PHE A 85 17.08 3.37 1.20
CA PHE A 85 16.59 2.91 -0.11
C PHE A 85 17.45 1.72 -0.55
N CYS A 86 16.81 0.67 -1.10
CA CYS A 86 17.47 -0.54 -1.58
C CYS A 86 18.28 -1.29 -0.50
N GLY A 87 17.62 -1.61 0.62
CA GLY A 87 18.20 -2.41 1.72
C GLY A 87 18.28 -3.90 1.44
#